data_AF-A0A6A4GFT9-F1
#
_entry.id   AF-A0A6A4GFT9-F1
#
_cell.length_a   1.000
_cell.length_b   1.000
_cell.length_c   1.000
_cell.angle_alpha   90.00
_cell.angle_beta   90.00
_cell.angle_gamma   90.00
#
_symmetry.space_group_name_H-M   'P 1'
#
loop_
_entity.id
_entity.type
_entity.pdbx_description
1 polymer ?
#
loop_
_entity_poly.entity_id
_entity_poly.type
_entity_poly.pdbx_seq_one_letter_code
_entity_poly.pdbx_strand_id
1 'polypeptide(L)' 'DNIIFGSPYNKERYKKVIKQCALERDLTLFAAGDNTEIGEKGLTLSGGQKARVTLARAVYSQA' A
#
# COMPACT_ATOMS: atom_id res chain seq x y z
N ASP A 1 5.13 -6.18 -1.25
CA ASP A 1 4.86 -6.51 0.18
C ASP A 1 4.11 -5.49 1.03
N ASN A 2 4.28 -4.18 0.85
CA ASN A 2 3.80 -3.16 1.82
C ASN A 2 2.32 -3.25 2.25
N ILE A 3 1.43 -3.72 1.37
CA ILE A 3 -0.02 -3.85 1.64
C ILE A 3 -0.42 -5.31 1.90
N ILE A 4 0.27 -6.24 1.27
CA ILE A 4 -0.05 -7.67 1.27
C ILE A 4 0.41 -8.33 2.57
N PHE A 5 1.56 -7.89 3.10
CA PHE A 5 2.10 -8.23 4.42
C PHE A 5 1.99 -9.72 4.80
N GLY A 6 2.48 -10.60 3.92
CA GLY A 6 2.47 -12.06 4.14
C GLY A 6 1.18 -12.78 3.73
N SER A 7 0.12 -12.06 3.34
CA SER A 7 -1.08 -12.66 2.75
C SER A 7 -0.82 -13.13 1.30
N PRO A 8 -1.60 -14.07 0.76
CA PRO A 8 -1.51 -14.41 -0.66
C PRO A 8 -1.88 -13.21 -1.54
N TYR A 9 -1.12 -13.01 -2.61
CA TYR A 9 -1.41 -11.97 -3.59
C TYR A 9 -2.67 -12.33 -4.39
N ASN A 10 -3.69 -11.48 -4.29
CA ASN A 10 -4.90 -11.55 -5.09
C ASN A 10 -5.04 -10.21 -5.83
N LYS A 11 -4.86 -10.26 -7.16
CA LYS A 11 -4.83 -9.08 -8.03
C LYS A 11 -6.12 -8.26 -7.95
N GLU A 12 -7.28 -8.91 -7.90
CA GLU A 12 -8.58 -8.20 -7.84
C GLU A 12 -8.76 -7.51 -6.50
N ARG A 13 -8.50 -8.23 -5.40
CA ARG A 13 -8.57 -7.65 -4.05
C ARG A 13 -7.57 -6.53 -3.88
N TYR A 14 -6.36 -6.70 -4.39
CA TYR A 14 -5.30 -5.70 -4.30
C TYR A 14 -5.74 -4.41 -5.00
N LYS A 15 -6.20 -4.50 -6.25
CA LYS A 15 -6.74 -3.34 -6.97
C LYS A 15 -7.92 -2.69 -6.24
N LYS A 16 -8.82 -3.49 -5.68
CA LYS A 16 -9.97 -2.99 -4.92
C LYS A 16 -9.54 -2.20 -3.68
N VAL A 17 -8.59 -2.75 -2.91
CA VAL A 17 -8.04 -2.08 -1.72
C VAL A 17 -7.31 -0.79 -2.09
N ILE A 18 -6.49 -0.80 -3.14
CA ILE A 18 -5.79 0.38 -3.63
C ILE A 18 -6.76 1.52 -3.96
N LYS A 19 -7.84 1.20 -4.67
CA LYS A 19 -8.89 2.18 -5.03
C LYS A 19 -9.66 2.65 -3.79
N GLN A 20 -10.07 1.74 -2.91
CA GLN A 20 -10.85 2.07 -1.71
C GLN A 20 -10.07 2.90 -0.69
N CYS A 21 -8.75 2.71 -0.60
CA CYS A 21 -7.89 3.44 0.32
C CYS A 21 -7.29 4.71 -0.30
N ALA A 22 -7.75 5.12 -1.49
CA ALA A 22 -7.24 6.25 -2.25
C ALA A 22 -5.71 6.22 -2.48
N LEU A 23 -5.14 5.01 -2.58
CA LEU A 23 -3.71 4.82 -2.76
C LEU A 23 -3.25 4.94 -4.20
N GLU A 24 -4.15 4.94 -5.19
CA GLU A 24 -3.79 5.11 -6.61
C GLU A 24 -2.92 6.35 -6.81
N ARG A 25 -3.32 7.49 -6.21
CA ARG A 25 -2.57 8.74 -6.31
C ARG A 25 -1.23 8.68 -5.58
N ASP A 26 -1.16 8.01 -4.44
CA ASP A 26 0.11 7.84 -3.72
C ASP A 26 1.08 6.97 -4.51
N LEU A 27 0.60 5.85 -5.07
CA LEU A 27 1.40 4.96 -5.90
C LEU A 27 1.92 5.66 -7.15
N THR A 28 1.14 6.57 -7.77
CA THR A 28 1.65 7.37 -8.91
C THR A 28 2.76 8.34 -8.52
N LEU A 29 2.83 8.75 -7.25
CA LEU A 29 3.90 9.62 -6.75
C LEU A 29 5.16 8.84 -6.38
N PHE A 30 5.08 7.51 -6.32
CA PHE A 30 6.20 6.66 -5.99
C PHE A 30 6.99 6.30 -7.25
N ALA A 31 8.31 6.54 -7.24
CA ALA A 31 9.17 6.33 -8.40
C ALA A 31 9.16 4.89 -8.95
N ALA A 32 8.89 3.90 -8.08
CA ALA A 32 8.75 2.48 -8.46
C ALA A 32 7.33 1.95 -8.23
N GLY A 33 6.33 2.83 -8.05
CA GLY A 33 4.95 2.43 -7.82
C GLY A 33 4.79 1.54 -6.58
N ASP A 34 4.15 0.40 -6.77
CA ASP A 34 3.93 -0.64 -5.75
C ASP A 34 5.19 -1.40 -5.32
N ASN A 35 6.24 -1.36 -6.13
CA ASN A 35 7.56 -1.92 -5.81
C ASN A 35 8.43 -0.97 -4.96
N THR A 36 7.92 0.21 -4.63
CA THR A 36 8.66 1.16 -3.80
C THR A 36 8.85 0.61 -2.39
N GLU A 37 10.10 0.46 -1.99
CA GLU A 37 10.46 0.07 -0.63
C GLU A 37 10.15 1.23 0.34
N ILE A 38 9.47 0.93 1.44
CA ILE A 38 9.03 1.90 2.45
C ILE A 38 9.71 1.54 3.78
N GLY A 39 10.49 2.44 4.37
CA GLY A 39 11.21 2.16 5.63
C GLY A 39 12.51 2.95 5.79
N GLU A 40 13.36 2.55 6.75
CA GLU A 40 14.60 3.25 7.13
C GLU A 40 15.62 3.47 6.00
N LYS A 41 15.57 2.65 4.94
CA LYS A 41 16.41 2.80 3.73
C LYS A 41 15.60 3.13 2.46
N GLY A 42 14.29 3.33 2.59
CA GLY A 42 13.35 3.50 1.47
C GLY A 42 12.66 4.87 1.43
N LEU A 43 11.54 4.96 0.73
CA LEU A 43 10.74 6.18 0.64
C LEU A 43 10.14 6.51 2.00
N THR A 44 10.39 7.74 2.48
CA THR A 44 9.73 8.27 3.68
C THR A 44 8.33 8.76 3.32
N LEU A 45 7.31 8.11 3.87
CA LEU A 45 5.92 8.53 3.70
C LEU A 45 5.57 9.73 4.59
N SER A 46 4.78 10.66 4.07
CA SER A 46 4.06 11.63 4.90
C SER A 46 3.11 10.94 5.88
N GLY A 47 2.71 11.62 6.96
CA GLY A 47 1.77 11.07 7.94
C GLY A 47 0.45 10.58 7.31
N GLY A 48 -0.09 11.32 6.34
CA GLY A 48 -1.30 10.93 5.62
C GLY A 48 -1.13 9.70 4.73
N GLN A 49 0.01 9.59 4.05
CA GLN A 49 0.35 8.40 3.26
C GLN A 49 0.51 7.17 4.16
N LYS A 50 1.20 7.33 5.29
CA LYS A 50 1.37 6.26 6.28
C LYS A 50 0.03 5.76 6.79
N ALA A 51 -0.90 6.66 7.09
CA ALA A 51 -2.27 6.29 7.50
C ALA A 51 -3.02 5.51 6.41
N ARG A 52 -2.95 5.93 5.15
CA ARG A 52 -3.60 5.22 4.02
C ARG A 52 -3.00 3.84 3.77
N VAL A 53 -1.68 3.69 3.86
CA VAL A 53 -1.00 2.38 3.74
C VAL A 53 -1.39 1.46 4.90
N THR A 54 -1.45 1.95 6.13
CA THR A 54 -1.90 1.17 7.29
C THR A 54 -3.35 0.72 7.13
N LEU A 55 -4.24 1.61 6.67
CA LEU A 55 -5.63 1.27 6.37
C LEU A 55 -5.72 0.18 5.30
N ALA A 56 -4.99 0.32 4.20
CA ALA A 56 -4.96 -0.67 3.14
C ALA A 56 -4.47 -2.04 3.62
N ARG A 57 -3.47 -2.09 4.51
CA ARG A 57 -3.01 -3.33 5.14
C ARG A 57 -4.10 -3.97 5.99
N ALA A 58 -4.80 -3.19 6.80
CA ALA A 58 -5.91 -3.68 7.62
C ALA A 58 -7.07 -4.24 6.76
N VAL A 59 -7.41 -3.57 5.65
CA VAL A 59 -8.48 -4.01 4.74
C VAL A 59 -8.05 -5.23 3.90
N TYR A 60 -6.76 -5.32 3.54
CA TYR A 60 -6.22 -6.43 2.76
C TYR A 60 -5.92 -7.67 3.62
N SER A 61 -5.57 -7.53 4.90
CA SER A 61 -5.49 -8.67 5.81
C SER A 61 -6.89 -9.30 5.93
N GLN A 62 -7.02 -10.61 5.73
CA GLN A 62 -8.21 -11.30 6.27
C GLN A 62 -7.93 -11.50 7.75
N ALA A 63 -8.77 -10.95 8.61
CA ALA A 63 -8.83 -11.36 10.01
C ALA A 63 -9.52 -12.71 10.11
#